data_AF-A0A9W8CMF7-F1
#
_entry.id   AF-A0A9W8CMF7-F1
#
_cell.length_a   1.000
_cell.length_b   1.000
_cell.length_c   1.000
_cell.angle_alpha   90.00
_cell.angle_beta   90.00
_cell.angle_gamma   90.00
#
_symmetry.space_group_name_H-M   'P 1'
#
loop_
_entity.id
_entity.type
_entity.pdbx_description
1 polymer ?
#
loop_
_entity_poly.entity_id
_entity_poly.type
_entity_poly.pdbx_seq_one_letter_code
_entity_poly.pdbx_strand_id
1 'polypeptide(L)'
;MPRSLKHHGGWEHRDVHNLYGLLQQKSTYQGLLSRETVPKRPFVLSRSFYAGSHRYGAIWTGDKNANWEHLRMSVPMLLSCNISGMMFCGADIGGFFGNPPPDLLTRWYQLGIWYPFFRAHAQYSSERREPWVLGEPYVSYIRNAIRERYRMLPYWYTLFRETSITGILVLRPMWM
;
A
#
# COMPACT_ATOMS: atom_id res chain seq x y z
N MET A 1 15.40 -9.00 -14.87
CA MET A 1 15.71 -9.58 -16.20
C MET A 1 17.19 -9.32 -16.51
N PRO A 2 17.84 -10.08 -17.41
CA PRO A 2 19.20 -9.79 -17.87
C PRO A 2 19.39 -8.35 -18.33
N ARG A 3 20.54 -7.75 -17.99
CA ARG A 3 20.82 -6.33 -18.25
C ARG A 3 20.86 -5.96 -19.73
N SER A 4 21.30 -6.89 -20.59
CA SER A 4 21.48 -6.70 -22.04
C SER A 4 20.21 -6.92 -22.88
N LEU A 5 19.11 -7.34 -22.26
CA LEU A 5 17.84 -7.50 -22.99
C LEU A 5 17.41 -6.17 -23.61
N LYS A 6 16.91 -6.22 -24.85
CA LYS A 6 16.47 -5.05 -25.59
C LYS A 6 14.99 -4.77 -25.37
N HIS A 7 14.66 -3.52 -25.09
CA HIS A 7 13.30 -2.98 -24.99
C HIS A 7 12.93 -2.21 -26.26
N HIS A 8 11.68 -1.75 -26.36
CA HIS A 8 11.23 -0.88 -27.46
C HIS A 8 12.17 0.35 -27.60
N GLY A 9 12.55 0.67 -28.84
CA GLY A 9 13.52 1.74 -29.13
C GLY A 9 15.00 1.34 -29.02
N GLY A 10 15.32 0.06 -28.77
CA GLY A 10 16.69 -0.45 -28.74
C GLY A 10 17.42 -0.27 -27.40
N TRP A 11 16.76 0.30 -26.39
CA TRP A 11 17.28 0.46 -25.04
C TRP A 11 17.60 -0.88 -24.37
N GLU A 12 18.66 -0.92 -23.57
CA GLU A 12 18.94 -2.08 -22.74
C GLU A 12 18.11 -2.07 -21.47
N HIS A 13 17.84 -3.25 -20.91
CA HIS A 13 17.10 -3.36 -19.65
C HIS A 13 17.80 -2.62 -18.51
N ARG A 14 19.13 -2.51 -18.50
CA ARG A 14 19.87 -1.72 -17.50
C ARG A 14 19.48 -0.24 -17.50
N ASP A 15 19.07 0.30 -18.64
CA ASP A 15 18.73 1.71 -18.80
C ASP A 15 17.33 2.01 -18.26
N VAL A 16 16.43 1.03 -18.36
CA VAL A 16 15.00 1.21 -18.09
C VAL A 16 14.45 0.32 -16.96
N HIS A 17 15.30 -0.43 -16.25
CA HIS A 17 14.89 -1.43 -15.25
C HIS A 17 13.85 -0.89 -14.26
N ASN A 18 14.14 0.27 -13.66
CA ASN A 18 13.29 0.88 -12.64
C ASN A 18 11.99 1.47 -13.21
N LEU A 19 11.94 1.79 -14.51
CA LEU A 19 10.73 2.30 -15.17
C LEU A 19 9.72 1.20 -15.48
N TYR A 20 10.17 -0.05 -15.58
CA TYR A 20 9.32 -1.17 -16.00
C TYR A 20 8.05 -1.31 -15.15
N GLY A 21 8.19 -1.23 -13.82
CA GLY A 21 7.05 -1.31 -12.89
C GLY A 21 6.06 -0.15 -13.04
N LEU A 22 6.56 1.08 -13.23
CA LEU A 22 5.72 2.24 -13.50
C LEU A 22 4.95 2.08 -14.81
N LEU A 23 5.61 1.60 -15.87
CA LEU A 23 4.99 1.41 -17.18
C LEU A 23 3.92 0.33 -17.13
N GLN A 24 4.15 -0.77 -16.41
CA GLN A 24 3.12 -1.79 -16.17
C GLN A 24 1.89 -1.18 -15.47
N GLN A 25 2.09 -0.48 -14.35
CA GLN A 25 1.00 0.14 -13.58
C GLN A 25 0.22 1.16 -14.43
N LYS A 26 0.94 2.00 -15.19
CA LYS A 26 0.35 2.97 -16.12
C LYS A 26 -0.53 2.29 -17.16
N SER A 27 -0.05 1.24 -17.82
CA SER A 27 -0.80 0.54 -18.86
C SER A 27 -2.06 -0.11 -18.29
N THR A 28 -1.98 -0.74 -17.10
CA THR A 28 -3.16 -1.27 -16.40
C THR A 28 -4.16 -0.17 -16.03
N TYR A 29 -3.68 0.97 -15.53
CA TYR A 29 -4.51 2.13 -15.21
C TYR A 29 -5.25 2.65 -16.45
N GLN A 30 -4.56 2.76 -17.59
CA GLN A 30 -5.16 3.18 -18.85
C GLN A 30 -6.20 2.19 -19.37
N GLY A 31 -5.93 0.88 -19.27
CA GLY A 31 -6.89 -0.15 -19.63
C GLY A 31 -8.18 -0.10 -18.79
N LEU A 32 -8.07 0.20 -17.50
CA LEU A 32 -9.24 0.39 -16.62
C LEU A 32 -10.04 1.65 -16.97
N LEU A 33 -9.39 2.73 -17.40
CA LEU A 33 -10.08 3.93 -17.88
C LEU A 33 -10.86 3.66 -19.17
N SER A 34 -10.29 2.90 -20.10
CA SER A 34 -10.87 2.67 -21.44
C SER A 34 -11.91 1.55 -21.47
N ARG A 35 -12.09 0.79 -20.39
CA ARG A 35 -12.99 -0.38 -20.36
C ARG A 35 -14.47 0.00 -20.41
N GLU A 36 -14.83 1.15 -19.84
CA GLU A 36 -16.21 1.61 -19.71
C GLU A 36 -16.47 2.78 -20.69
N THR A 37 -17.70 2.91 -21.18
CA THR A 37 -18.09 4.06 -22.03
C THR A 37 -18.01 5.38 -21.28
N VAL A 38 -18.33 5.37 -19.98
CA VAL A 38 -18.12 6.49 -19.06
C VAL A 38 -16.92 6.15 -18.17
N PRO A 39 -15.77 6.84 -18.31
CA PRO A 39 -14.57 6.52 -17.56
C PRO A 39 -14.77 6.60 -16.04
N LYS A 40 -14.35 5.56 -15.32
CA LYS A 40 -14.34 5.51 -13.85
C LYS A 40 -12.91 5.61 -13.34
N ARG A 41 -12.71 6.23 -12.18
CA ARG A 41 -11.38 6.33 -11.54
C ARG A 41 -10.81 4.92 -11.27
N PRO A 42 -9.65 4.56 -11.84
CA PRO A 42 -9.05 3.26 -11.61
C PRO A 42 -8.48 3.11 -10.20
N PHE A 43 -8.43 1.86 -9.73
CA PHE A 43 -7.64 1.46 -8.58
C PHE A 43 -6.69 0.35 -9.01
N VAL A 44 -5.38 0.64 -9.02
CA VAL A 44 -4.32 -0.32 -9.35
C VAL A 44 -3.29 -0.29 -8.23
N LEU A 45 -3.09 -1.44 -7.59
CA LEU A 45 -2.02 -1.64 -6.62
C LEU A 45 -0.78 -2.18 -7.36
N SER A 46 0.37 -1.54 -7.18
CA SER A 46 1.64 -2.00 -7.74
C SER A 46 2.67 -2.29 -6.65
N ARG A 47 3.55 -3.26 -6.91
CA ARG A 47 4.71 -3.54 -6.04
C ARG A 47 5.90 -2.66 -6.42
N SER A 48 6.24 -2.65 -7.71
CA SER A 48 7.34 -1.87 -8.27
C SER A 48 6.84 -0.50 -8.71
N PHE A 49 7.62 0.54 -8.44
CA PHE A 49 7.24 1.92 -8.75
C PHE A 49 8.46 2.79 -9.03
N TYR A 50 8.23 3.97 -9.61
CA TYR A 50 9.24 4.98 -9.86
C TYR A 50 8.67 6.38 -9.64
N ALA A 51 9.49 7.42 -9.80
CA ALA A 51 9.01 8.79 -9.79
C ALA A 51 7.85 8.99 -10.78
N GLY A 52 6.70 9.44 -10.28
CA GLY A 52 5.46 9.60 -11.05
C GLY A 52 4.46 8.46 -10.95
N SER A 53 4.77 7.35 -10.26
CA SER A 53 3.81 6.26 -10.02
C SER A 53 2.57 6.68 -9.21
N HIS A 54 2.65 7.75 -8.41
CA HIS A 54 1.51 8.30 -7.67
C HIS A 54 0.30 8.67 -8.55
N ARG A 55 0.53 8.89 -9.86
CA ARG A 55 -0.54 9.18 -10.82
C ARG A 55 -1.41 7.96 -11.15
N TYR A 56 -0.94 6.75 -10.86
CA TYR A 56 -1.53 5.51 -11.38
C TYR A 56 -2.08 4.57 -10.30
N GLY A 57 -2.04 4.96 -9.03
CA GLY A 57 -2.71 4.22 -7.96
C GLY A 57 -1.87 4.08 -6.69
N ALA A 58 -2.00 2.93 -6.04
CA ALA A 58 -1.38 2.64 -4.76
C ALA A 58 -0.13 1.76 -4.89
N ILE A 59 0.71 1.76 -3.85
CA ILE A 59 1.77 0.78 -3.67
C ILE A 59 1.71 0.13 -2.28
N TRP A 60 2.39 -0.99 -2.11
CA TRP A 60 2.66 -1.55 -0.79
C TRP A 60 4.14 -1.92 -0.64
N THR A 61 4.60 -2.00 0.60
CA THR A 61 6.03 -2.22 0.94
C THR A 61 6.55 -3.64 0.67
N GLY A 62 5.81 -4.46 -0.08
CA GLY A 62 6.18 -5.84 -0.39
C GLY A 62 6.04 -6.80 0.78
N ASP A 63 6.73 -7.93 0.66
CA ASP A 63 6.53 -9.13 1.45
C ASP A 63 7.29 -9.01 2.79
N LYS A 64 6.57 -8.72 3.89
CA LYS A 64 7.13 -8.49 5.24
C LYS A 64 6.95 -9.70 6.16
N ASN A 65 7.76 -9.83 7.22
CA ASN A 65 7.54 -10.89 8.22
C ASN A 65 6.51 -10.47 9.27
N ALA A 66 5.78 -11.44 9.82
CA ALA A 66 4.81 -11.28 10.89
C ALA A 66 5.49 -11.12 12.26
N ASN A 67 6.24 -10.02 12.46
CA ASN A 67 6.91 -9.71 13.73
C ASN A 67 6.84 -8.21 14.08
N TRP A 68 7.11 -7.90 15.35
CA TRP A 68 7.06 -6.54 15.90
C TRP A 68 8.03 -5.56 15.21
N GLU A 69 9.19 -6.04 14.77
CA GLU A 69 10.17 -5.21 14.07
C GLU A 69 9.64 -4.74 12.71
N HIS A 70 9.00 -5.63 11.94
CA HIS A 70 8.37 -5.25 10.68
C HIS A 70 7.13 -4.36 10.87
N LEU A 71 6.36 -4.56 11.95
CA LEU A 71 5.32 -3.61 12.34
C LEU A 71 5.91 -2.22 12.56
N ARG A 72 7.00 -2.11 13.36
CA ARG A 72 7.69 -0.84 13.63
C ARG A 72 8.25 -0.21 12.37
N MET A 73 8.94 -0.99 11.52
CA MET A 73 9.56 -0.50 10.28
C MET A 73 8.55 -0.01 9.25
N SER A 74 7.29 -0.45 9.31
CA SER A 74 6.26 0.04 8.39
C SER A 74 6.09 1.57 8.45
N VAL A 75 6.17 2.17 9.63
CA VAL A 75 5.98 3.63 9.81
C VAL A 75 7.05 4.45 9.07
N PRO A 76 8.36 4.30 9.33
CA PRO A 76 9.38 5.05 8.61
C PRO A 76 9.38 4.74 7.11
N MET A 77 9.05 3.51 6.69
CA MET A 77 8.92 3.18 5.27
C MET A 77 7.79 3.98 4.58
N LEU A 78 6.60 4.03 5.18
CA LEU A 78 5.46 4.74 4.61
C LEU A 78 5.66 6.26 4.64
N LEU A 79 6.31 6.79 5.68
CA LEU A 79 6.72 8.19 5.72
C LEU A 79 7.73 8.51 4.62
N SER A 80 8.71 7.63 4.38
CA SER A 80 9.69 7.76 3.31
C SER A 80 9.04 7.75 1.92
N CYS A 81 8.03 6.89 1.71
CA CYS A 81 7.22 6.90 0.49
C CYS A 81 6.48 8.24 0.32
N ASN A 82 5.88 8.77 1.39
CA ASN A 82 5.16 10.04 1.33
C ASN A 82 6.08 11.20 0.96
N ILE A 83 7.20 11.39 1.66
CA ILE A 83 8.15 12.49 1.35
C ILE A 83 8.75 12.37 -0.07
N SER A 84 8.78 11.15 -0.62
CA SER A 84 9.23 10.88 -1.99
C SER A 84 8.11 11.02 -3.04
N GLY A 85 6.95 11.57 -2.67
CA GLY A 85 5.83 11.82 -3.57
C GLY A 85 5.03 10.56 -3.94
N MET A 86 5.01 9.54 -3.08
CA MET A 86 4.20 8.34 -3.21
C MET A 86 3.28 8.15 -1.99
N MET A 87 2.23 8.95 -1.93
CA MET A 87 1.38 9.12 -0.75
C MET A 87 0.41 7.95 -0.53
N PHE A 88 -0.06 7.31 -1.61
CA PHE A 88 -0.98 6.17 -1.51
C PHE A 88 -0.22 4.85 -1.28
N CYS A 89 0.33 4.69 -0.09
CA CYS A 89 1.16 3.55 0.29
C CYS A 89 0.64 2.80 1.53
N GLY A 90 1.00 1.52 1.67
CA GLY A 90 0.65 0.70 2.83
C GLY A 90 1.60 -0.49 3.05
N ALA A 91 1.41 -1.19 4.16
CA ALA A 91 2.10 -2.43 4.47
C ALA A 91 1.07 -3.53 4.80
N ASP A 92 1.43 -4.79 4.57
CA ASP A 92 0.53 -5.92 4.82
C ASP A 92 0.24 -6.08 6.32
N ILE A 93 -1.02 -5.89 6.70
CA ILE A 93 -1.45 -6.03 8.09
C ILE A 93 -1.31 -7.48 8.52
N GLY A 94 -0.60 -7.68 9.63
CA GLY A 94 -0.20 -8.99 10.13
C GLY A 94 1.11 -9.52 9.58
N GLY A 95 1.72 -8.87 8.57
CA GLY A 95 2.95 -9.31 7.90
C GLY A 95 2.69 -10.48 6.95
N PHE A 96 3.27 -10.45 5.75
CA PHE A 96 3.05 -11.44 4.69
C PHE A 96 3.51 -12.87 5.09
N PHE A 97 4.73 -12.99 5.62
CA PHE A 97 5.34 -14.27 6.00
C PHE A 97 5.08 -14.61 7.47
N GLY A 98 4.71 -15.87 7.74
CA GLY A 98 4.53 -16.41 9.09
C GLY A 98 3.13 -16.18 9.69
N ASN A 99 2.99 -16.51 10.97
CA ASN A 99 1.74 -16.45 11.73
C ASN A 99 1.92 -15.49 12.93
N PRO A 100 1.37 -14.26 12.88
CA PRO A 100 1.47 -13.33 13.99
C PRO A 100 0.61 -13.85 15.17
N PRO A 101 1.08 -13.72 16.42
CA PRO A 101 0.21 -13.95 17.57
C PRO A 101 -0.96 -12.92 17.57
N PRO A 102 -2.10 -13.24 18.22
CA PRO A 102 -3.30 -12.39 18.18
C PRO A 102 -3.08 -10.94 18.64
N ASP A 103 -2.19 -10.71 19.60
CA ASP A 103 -1.81 -9.39 20.11
C ASP A 103 -1.08 -8.56 19.05
N LEU A 104 -0.10 -9.15 18.34
CA LEU A 104 0.60 -8.51 17.23
C LEU A 104 -0.37 -8.18 16.10
N LEU A 105 -1.23 -9.12 15.71
CA LEU A 105 -2.21 -8.88 14.65
C LEU A 105 -3.16 -7.73 15.03
N THR A 106 -3.64 -7.72 16.27
CA THR A 106 -4.47 -6.64 16.81
C THR A 106 -3.75 -5.29 16.75
N ARG A 107 -2.49 -5.21 17.20
CA ARG A 107 -1.70 -3.97 17.10
C ARG A 107 -1.45 -3.55 15.66
N TRP A 108 -1.28 -4.49 14.75
CA TRP A 108 -1.12 -4.18 13.33
C TRP A 108 -2.40 -3.61 12.72
N TYR A 109 -3.59 -4.07 13.10
CA TYR A 109 -4.83 -3.42 12.69
C TYR A 109 -4.95 -1.99 13.24
N GLN A 110 -4.63 -1.79 14.51
CA GLN A 110 -4.65 -0.48 15.17
C GLN A 110 -3.67 0.52 14.56
N LEU A 111 -2.51 0.06 14.10
CA LEU A 111 -1.58 0.91 13.35
C LEU A 111 -2.03 1.07 11.89
N GLY A 112 -2.47 -0.02 11.26
CA GLY A 112 -2.80 -0.10 9.84
C GLY A 112 -3.97 0.77 9.43
N ILE A 113 -4.91 1.06 10.34
CA ILE A 113 -5.99 2.02 10.07
C ILE A 113 -5.47 3.42 9.76
N TRP A 114 -4.22 3.72 10.11
CA TRP A 114 -3.53 4.96 9.80
C TRP A 114 -2.68 4.89 8.52
N TYR A 115 -2.67 3.77 7.80
CA TYR A 115 -2.00 3.68 6.49
C TYR A 115 -2.90 4.26 5.40
N PRO A 116 -2.36 5.06 4.46
CA PRO A 116 -3.10 5.51 3.29
C PRO A 116 -3.75 4.34 2.54
N PHE A 117 -3.00 3.26 2.32
CA PHE A 117 -3.50 1.98 1.81
C PHE A 117 -3.59 0.92 2.92
N PHE A 118 -4.81 0.46 3.21
CA PHE A 118 -5.14 -0.43 4.33
C PHE A 118 -5.56 -1.82 3.82
N ARG A 119 -4.67 -2.81 3.92
CA ARG A 119 -4.88 -4.19 3.45
C ARG A 119 -4.27 -5.23 4.39
N ALA A 120 -5.03 -6.26 4.74
CA ALA A 120 -4.50 -7.48 5.34
C ALA A 120 -4.18 -8.50 4.23
N HIS A 121 -3.01 -9.11 4.28
CA HIS A 121 -2.55 -10.07 3.28
C HIS A 121 -1.58 -11.06 3.88
N ALA A 122 -1.63 -12.32 3.46
CA ALA A 122 -0.85 -13.43 4.00
C ALA A 122 -0.32 -14.33 2.86
N GLN A 123 0.82 -14.96 3.08
CA GLN A 123 1.31 -16.00 2.18
C GLN A 123 0.42 -17.25 2.22
N TYR A 124 0.55 -18.09 1.19
CA TYR A 124 -0.22 -19.32 1.03
C TYR A 124 -0.11 -20.29 2.22
N SER A 125 1.07 -20.40 2.84
CA SER A 125 1.32 -21.33 3.95
C SER A 125 0.95 -20.78 5.33
N SER A 126 0.49 -19.54 5.43
CA SER A 126 0.06 -18.96 6.71
C SER A 126 -1.30 -19.52 7.14
N GLU A 127 -1.51 -19.59 8.44
CA GLU A 127 -2.82 -19.91 9.01
C GLU A 127 -3.86 -18.86 8.62
N ARG A 128 -5.14 -19.28 8.62
CA ARG A 128 -6.26 -18.36 8.44
C ARG A 128 -6.29 -17.38 9.60
N ARG A 129 -6.43 -16.10 9.26
CA ARG A 129 -6.31 -14.99 10.21
C ARG A 129 -7.22 -13.82 9.84
N GLU A 130 -8.33 -14.13 9.18
CA GLU A 130 -9.44 -13.18 9.08
C GLU A 130 -9.83 -12.72 10.48
N PRO A 131 -10.12 -11.42 10.72
CA PRO A 131 -10.28 -10.89 12.08
C PRO A 131 -11.20 -11.67 13.01
N TRP A 132 -12.25 -12.29 12.46
CA TRP A 132 -13.25 -13.04 13.22
C TRP A 132 -12.76 -14.41 13.75
N VAL A 133 -11.60 -14.91 13.32
CA VAL A 133 -11.08 -16.23 13.76
C VAL A 133 -10.30 -16.16 15.08
N LEU A 134 -9.92 -14.97 15.55
CA LEU A 134 -9.02 -14.78 16.70
C LEU A 134 -9.71 -14.98 18.07
N GLY A 135 -11.04 -15.01 18.11
CA GLY A 135 -11.81 -14.98 19.35
C GLY A 135 -11.74 -13.64 20.09
N GLU A 136 -12.55 -13.51 21.14
CA GLU A 136 -12.51 -12.34 22.03
C GLU A 136 -11.28 -12.42 22.97
N PRO A 137 -10.70 -11.29 23.38
CA PRO A 137 -11.15 -9.90 23.14
C PRO A 137 -10.62 -9.28 21.83
N TYR A 138 -9.80 -10.00 21.06
CA TYR A 138 -9.10 -9.50 19.88
C TYR A 138 -10.05 -9.08 18.77
N VAL A 139 -11.12 -9.87 18.55
CA VAL A 139 -12.19 -9.54 17.61
C VAL A 139 -12.78 -8.16 17.89
N SER A 140 -13.11 -7.85 19.16
CA SER A 140 -13.64 -6.54 19.54
C SER A 140 -12.64 -5.41 19.34
N TYR A 141 -11.36 -5.64 19.66
CA TYR A 141 -10.32 -4.62 19.46
C TYR A 141 -10.12 -4.30 17.98
N ILE A 142 -10.05 -5.31 17.11
CA ILE A 142 -9.90 -5.11 15.66
C ILE A 142 -11.15 -4.47 15.06
N ARG A 143 -12.35 -4.91 15.48
CA ARG A 143 -13.62 -4.31 15.05
C ARG A 143 -13.67 -2.81 15.37
N ASN A 144 -13.23 -2.42 16.57
CA ASN A 144 -13.20 -1.01 16.98
C ASN A 144 -12.20 -0.20 16.14
N ALA A 145 -11.02 -0.74 15.86
CA ALA A 145 -10.04 -0.09 14.99
C ALA A 145 -10.59 0.12 13.56
N ILE A 146 -11.23 -0.91 12.98
CA ILE A 146 -11.84 -0.81 11.65
C ILE A 146 -12.98 0.23 11.65
N ARG A 147 -13.86 0.22 12.66
CA ARG A 147 -14.93 1.24 12.78
C ARG A 147 -14.36 2.65 12.81
N GLU A 148 -13.24 2.85 13.51
CA GLU A 148 -12.55 4.14 13.54
C GLU A 148 -12.03 4.56 12.16
N ARG A 149 -11.43 3.65 11.39
CA ARG A 149 -11.06 3.93 9.99
C ARG A 149 -12.26 4.40 9.17
N TYR A 150 -13.39 3.71 9.28
CA TYR A 150 -14.59 4.04 8.53
C TYR A 150 -15.18 5.39 8.96
N ARG A 151 -15.18 5.69 10.26
CA ARG A 151 -15.58 6.99 10.81
C ARG A 151 -14.73 8.13 10.24
N MET A 152 -13.44 7.90 10.04
CA MET A 152 -12.48 8.88 9.52
C MET A 152 -12.41 8.94 7.99
N LEU A 153 -13.20 8.17 7.24
CA LEU A 153 -13.17 8.20 5.76
C LEU A 153 -13.35 9.60 5.15
N PRO A 154 -14.24 10.48 5.66
CA PRO A 154 -14.35 11.84 5.16
C PRO A 154 -13.06 12.65 5.30
N TYR A 155 -12.32 12.44 6.39
CA TYR A 155 -11.02 13.07 6.63
C TYR A 155 -9.96 12.51 5.67
N TRP A 156 -9.85 11.18 5.55
CA TRP A 156 -8.94 10.55 4.59
C TRP A 156 -9.18 11.02 3.16
N TYR A 157 -10.45 11.06 2.74
CA TYR A 157 -10.81 11.48 1.40
C TYR A 157 -10.45 12.96 1.15
N THR A 158 -10.63 13.82 2.15
CA THR A 158 -10.20 15.22 2.11
C THR A 158 -8.68 15.33 1.95
N LEU A 159 -7.89 14.58 2.72
CA LEU A 159 -6.42 14.56 2.56
C LEU A 159 -5.99 14.11 1.17
N PHE A 160 -6.60 13.05 0.63
CA PHE A 160 -6.31 12.61 -0.75
C PHE A 160 -6.76 13.62 -1.80
N ARG A 161 -7.83 14.37 -1.56
CA ARG A 161 -8.24 15.48 -2.44
C ARG A 161 -7.22 16.61 -2.40
N GLU A 162 -6.78 17.03 -1.22
CA GLU A 162 -5.76 18.07 -1.05
C GLU A 162 -4.45 17.66 -1.72
N THR A 163 -4.01 16.41 -1.50
CA THR A 163 -2.85 15.79 -2.15
C THR A 163 -2.97 15.85 -3.68
N SER A 164 -4.17 15.59 -4.23
CA SER A 164 -4.38 15.60 -5.69
C SER A 164 -4.28 16.97 -6.34
N ILE A 165 -4.42 18.05 -5.57
CA ILE A 165 -4.38 19.44 -6.05
C ILE A 165 -3.00 20.05 -5.78
N THR A 166 -2.47 19.86 -4.58
CA THR A 166 -1.31 20.60 -4.06
C THR A 166 -0.03 19.77 -3.98
N GLY A 167 -0.16 18.44 -4.03
CA GLY A 167 0.96 17.54 -3.77
C GLY A 167 1.35 17.41 -2.29
N ILE A 168 0.60 18.04 -1.36
CA ILE A 168 0.87 17.90 0.08
C ILE A 168 0.74 16.44 0.52
N LEU A 169 1.50 16.06 1.54
CA LEU A 169 1.58 14.66 1.96
C LEU A 169 0.39 14.23 2.81
N VAL A 170 -0.05 12.98 2.63
CA VAL A 170 -1.11 12.35 3.43
C VAL A 170 -0.56 11.97 4.82
N LEU A 171 0.59 11.29 4.86
CA LEU A 171 1.33 11.05 6.09
C LEU A 171 2.49 12.04 6.20
N ARG A 172 2.66 12.62 7.38
CA ARG A 172 3.61 13.70 7.62
C ARG A 172 4.54 13.36 8.80
N PRO A 173 5.87 13.31 8.62
CA PRO A 173 6.77 13.31 9.77
C PRO A 173 6.66 14.65 10.53
N MET A 174 6.97 14.60 11.83
CA MET A 174 6.79 15.76 12.73
C MET A 174 7.69 16.97 12.45
N TRP A 175 8.74 16.82 11.64
CA TRP A 175 9.69 17.90 11.34
C TRP A 175 9.28 18.80 10.16
N MET A 176 8.18 18.47 9.48
CA MET A 176 7.63 19.30 8.39
C MET A 176 6.73 20.40 8.90
#